data_AF-A0A2V7NCA5-F1
#
_entry.id   AF-A0A2V7NCA5-F1
#
_cell.length_a   1.000
_cell.length_b   1.000
_cell.length_c   1.000
_cell.angle_alpha   90.00
_cell.angle_beta   90.00
_cell.angle_gamma   90.00
#
_symmetry.space_group_name_H-M   'P 1'
#
loop_
_entity.id
_entity.type
_entity.pdbx_description
1 polymer ?
#
loop_
_entity_poly.entity_id
_entity_poly.type
_entity_poly.pdbx_seq_one_letter_code
_entity_poly.pdbx_strand_id
1 'polypeptide(L)'
;MPLESRVAAALAELRAADDSQRLFYERNRQWQNSPALIVEERRLRRQIETASGIYVALRREFETARIDEINNTPVITVVDRAVAPRRREWPQRALITGAAAVLGGVLGLLCAAAAVLVADWAQRNPAEAEALSRTATRVATELRGALRRRSRLR
;
A
#
# COMPACT_ATOMS: atom_id res chain seq x y z
N MET A 1 -10.69 26.75 -11.82
CA MET A 1 -12.02 27.10 -12.39
C MET A 1 -12.54 25.90 -13.17
N PRO A 2 -13.84 25.56 -13.11
CA PRO A 2 -14.44 24.45 -13.85
C PRO A 2 -14.30 24.60 -15.37
N LEU A 3 -14.07 23.51 -16.12
CA LEU A 3 -14.04 23.51 -17.59
C LEU A 3 -15.32 24.09 -18.20
N GLU A 4 -16.47 23.81 -17.59
CA GLU A 4 -17.76 24.37 -18.00
C GLU A 4 -17.77 25.91 -18.00
N SER A 5 -17.23 26.53 -16.95
CA SER A 5 -17.13 28.00 -16.86
C SER A 5 -16.23 28.59 -17.95
N ARG A 6 -15.18 27.86 -18.37
CA ARG A 6 -14.28 28.29 -19.44
C ARG A 6 -14.95 28.20 -20.81
N VAL A 7 -15.71 27.15 -21.07
CA VAL A 7 -16.51 27.01 -22.30
C VAL A 7 -17.57 28.11 -22.38
N ALA A 8 -18.25 28.41 -21.27
CA ALA A 8 -19.24 29.48 -21.21
C ALA A 8 -18.60 30.87 -21.47
N ALA A 9 -17.42 31.13 -20.90
CA ALA A 9 -16.68 32.36 -21.14
C ALA A 9 -16.25 32.51 -22.61
N ALA A 10 -15.71 31.43 -23.21
CA ALA A 10 -15.30 31.43 -24.62
C ALA A 10 -16.49 31.64 -25.57
N LEU A 11 -17.67 31.09 -25.25
CA LEU A 11 -18.89 31.32 -26.00
C LEU A 11 -19.36 32.78 -25.88
N ALA A 12 -19.26 33.38 -24.70
CA ALA A 12 -19.61 34.78 -24.51
C ALA A 12 -18.68 35.71 -25.31
N GLU A 13 -17.38 35.41 -25.34
CA GLU A 13 -16.39 36.15 -26.14
C GLU A 13 -16.65 36.02 -27.65
N LEU A 14 -16.95 34.81 -28.13
CA LEU A 14 -17.33 34.59 -29.54
C LEU A 14 -18.58 35.41 -29.92
N ARG A 15 -19.61 35.41 -29.07
CA ARG A 15 -20.83 36.21 -29.30
C ARG A 15 -20.54 37.70 -29.35
N ALA A 16 -19.68 38.20 -28.44
CA ALA A 16 -19.27 39.60 -28.46
C ALA A 16 -18.53 39.97 -29.75
N ALA A 17 -17.69 39.07 -30.28
CA ALA A 17 -17.02 39.26 -31.56
C ALA A 17 -18.02 39.27 -32.74
N ASP A 18 -18.97 38.33 -32.77
CA ASP A 18 -20.04 38.30 -33.78
C ASP A 18 -20.90 39.57 -33.75
N ASP A 19 -21.29 40.02 -32.55
CA ASP A 19 -22.07 41.25 -32.36
C ASP A 19 -21.31 42.48 -32.87
N SER A 20 -19.99 42.54 -32.67
CA SER A 20 -19.16 43.63 -33.17
C SER A 20 -19.13 43.67 -34.72
N GLN A 21 -19.05 42.52 -35.38
CA GLN A 21 -19.11 42.43 -36.85
C GLN A 21 -20.51 42.77 -37.36
N ARG A 22 -21.55 42.32 -36.67
CA ARG A 22 -22.93 42.66 -36.99
C ARG A 22 -23.14 44.18 -36.93
N LEU A 23 -22.73 44.82 -35.84
CA LEU A 23 -22.82 46.27 -35.68
C LEU A 23 -22.01 47.02 -36.76
N PHE A 24 -20.85 46.49 -37.15
CA PHE A 24 -20.05 47.04 -38.25
C PHE A 24 -20.84 47.02 -39.57
N TYR A 25 -21.49 45.91 -39.92
CA TYR A 25 -22.30 45.81 -41.14
C TYR A 25 -23.59 46.64 -41.08
N GLU A 26 -24.24 46.72 -39.93
CA GLU A 26 -25.43 47.57 -39.74
C GLU A 26 -25.10 49.05 -39.94
N ARG A 27 -23.97 49.51 -39.40
CA ARG A 27 -23.51 50.90 -39.52
C ARG A 27 -22.91 51.23 -40.88
N ASN A 28 -22.27 50.27 -41.54
CA ASN A 28 -21.51 50.49 -42.78
C ASN A 28 -22.06 49.64 -43.92
N ARG A 29 -23.25 49.98 -44.44
CA ARG A 29 -23.89 49.21 -45.53
C ARG A 29 -23.07 49.14 -46.83
N GLN A 30 -22.26 50.15 -47.13
CA GLN A 30 -21.38 50.20 -48.31
C GLN A 30 -19.89 50.05 -47.94
N TRP A 31 -19.58 49.21 -46.94
CA TRP A 31 -18.21 49.00 -46.45
C TRP A 31 -17.21 48.56 -47.54
N GLN A 32 -17.69 47.88 -48.59
CA GLN A 32 -16.87 47.35 -49.68
C GLN A 32 -16.25 48.42 -50.59
N ASN A 33 -16.76 49.66 -50.55
CA ASN A 33 -16.28 50.74 -51.41
C ASN A 33 -15.16 51.57 -50.77
N SER A 34 -14.79 51.30 -49.51
CA SER A 34 -13.75 52.01 -48.77
C SER A 34 -12.61 51.07 -48.37
N PRO A 35 -11.37 51.30 -48.85
CA PRO A 35 -10.22 50.49 -48.46
C PRO A 35 -10.01 50.41 -46.94
N ALA A 36 -10.30 51.48 -46.20
CA ALA A 36 -10.16 51.50 -44.74
C ALA A 36 -11.18 50.57 -44.05
N LEU A 37 -12.43 50.55 -44.52
CA LEU A 37 -13.47 49.69 -43.96
C LEU A 37 -13.23 48.21 -44.28
N ILE A 38 -12.62 47.89 -45.43
CA ILE A 38 -12.22 46.51 -45.77
C ILE A 38 -11.17 45.98 -44.78
N VAL A 39 -10.20 46.81 -44.38
CA VAL A 39 -9.18 46.40 -43.41
C VAL A 39 -9.80 46.12 -42.05
N GLU A 40 -10.77 46.94 -41.62
CA GLU A 40 -11.48 46.76 -40.36
C GLU A 40 -12.35 45.50 -40.37
N GLU A 41 -13.08 45.25 -41.46
CA GLU A 41 -13.85 44.00 -41.64
C GLU A 41 -12.96 42.77 -41.47
N ARG A 42 -11.79 42.75 -42.13
CA ARG A 42 -10.84 41.63 -42.01
C ARG A 42 -10.29 41.47 -40.59
N ARG A 43 -10.16 42.57 -39.84
CA ARG A 43 -9.74 42.53 -38.43
C ARG A 43 -10.82 41.87 -37.58
N LEU A 44 -12.08 42.28 -37.74
CA LEU A 44 -13.23 41.68 -37.04
C LEU A 44 -13.39 40.20 -37.39
N ARG A 45 -13.24 39.85 -38.68
CA ARG A 45 -13.31 38.46 -39.15
C ARG A 45 -12.24 37.56 -38.52
N ARG A 46 -11.00 38.04 -38.41
CA ARG A 46 -9.92 37.32 -37.71
C ARG A 46 -10.20 37.13 -36.21
N GLN A 47 -10.85 38.09 -35.57
CA GLN A 47 -11.24 37.95 -34.15
C GLN A 47 -12.29 36.85 -33.98
N ILE A 48 -13.29 36.79 -34.86
CA ILE A 48 -14.30 35.73 -34.87
C ILE A 48 -13.66 34.37 -35.13
N GLU A 49 -12.78 34.25 -36.13
CA GLU A 49 -12.06 33.00 -36.42
C GLU A 49 -11.25 32.52 -35.21
N THR A 50 -10.56 33.43 -34.53
CA THR A 50 -9.77 33.13 -33.33
C THR A 50 -10.66 32.66 -32.17
N ALA A 51 -11.72 33.42 -31.86
CA ALA A 51 -12.65 33.09 -30.78
C ALA A 51 -13.39 31.76 -31.05
N SER A 52 -13.78 31.52 -32.30
CA SER A 52 -14.42 30.28 -32.73
C SER A 52 -13.47 29.07 -32.57
N GLY A 53 -12.20 29.23 -32.97
CA GLY A 53 -11.18 28.20 -32.77
C GLY A 53 -11.00 27.82 -31.30
N ILE A 54 -10.94 28.82 -30.40
CA ILE A 54 -10.84 28.61 -28.95
C ILE A 54 -12.08 27.91 -28.41
N TYR A 55 -13.29 28.35 -28.79
CA TYR A 55 -14.54 27.73 -28.36
C TYR A 55 -14.62 26.25 -28.78
N VAL A 56 -14.29 25.93 -30.04
CA VAL A 56 -14.32 24.55 -30.53
C VAL A 56 -13.31 23.67 -29.80
N ALA A 57 -12.10 24.16 -29.55
CA ALA A 57 -11.08 23.42 -28.82
C ALA A 57 -11.53 23.11 -27.38
N LEU A 58 -12.01 24.12 -26.64
CA LEU A 58 -12.50 23.94 -25.29
C LEU A 58 -13.74 23.05 -25.22
N ARG A 59 -14.64 23.13 -26.21
CA ARG A 59 -15.81 22.26 -26.28
C ARG A 59 -15.41 20.79 -26.45
N ARG A 60 -14.40 20.50 -27.29
CA ARG A 60 -13.86 19.15 -27.45
C ARG A 60 -13.27 18.63 -26.14
N GLU A 61 -12.43 19.42 -25.48
CA GLU A 61 -11.85 19.06 -24.17
C GLU A 61 -12.94 18.76 -23.12
N PHE A 62 -14.01 19.55 -23.10
CA PHE A 62 -15.13 19.35 -22.18
C PHE A 62 -15.87 18.03 -22.44
N GLU A 63 -16.17 17.70 -23.69
CA GLU A 63 -16.84 16.42 -24.02
C GLU A 63 -15.94 15.22 -23.70
N THR A 64 -14.63 15.32 -23.98
CA THR A 64 -13.66 14.28 -23.60
C THR A 64 -13.63 14.09 -22.09
N ALA A 65 -13.51 15.17 -21.30
CA ALA A 65 -13.52 15.09 -19.84
C ALA A 65 -14.82 14.49 -19.29
N ARG A 66 -15.96 14.81 -19.90
CA ARG A 66 -17.27 14.24 -19.52
C ARG A 66 -17.37 12.75 -19.82
N ILE A 67 -16.83 12.30 -20.96
CA ILE A 67 -16.75 10.89 -21.32
C ILE A 67 -15.83 10.14 -20.35
N ASP A 68 -14.67 10.72 -20.02
CA ASP A 68 -13.72 10.13 -19.07
C ASP A 68 -14.30 10.05 -17.66
N GLU A 69 -15.10 11.01 -17.22
CA GLU A 69 -15.82 10.94 -15.94
C GLU A 69 -16.81 9.78 -15.90
N ILE A 70 -17.54 9.52 -17.00
CA ILE A 70 -18.46 8.38 -17.12
C ILE A 70 -17.70 7.06 -17.16
N ASN A 71 -16.58 7.01 -17.90
CA ASN A 71 -15.77 5.81 -18.10
C ASN A 71 -14.86 5.48 -16.90
N ASN A 72 -14.52 6.47 -16.05
CA ASN A 72 -13.76 6.29 -14.82
C ASN A 72 -14.60 5.73 -13.67
N THR A 73 -15.71 5.04 -13.94
CA THR A 73 -16.19 4.05 -12.97
C THR A 73 -15.11 2.97 -12.92
N PRO A 74 -14.30 2.85 -11.86
CA PRO A 74 -13.38 1.74 -11.78
C PRO A 74 -14.28 0.53 -11.64
N VAL A 75 -14.42 -0.25 -12.72
CA VAL A 75 -14.90 -1.61 -12.59
C VAL A 75 -13.77 -2.31 -11.84
N ILE A 76 -13.83 -2.26 -10.51
CA ILE A 76 -13.14 -3.22 -9.67
C ILE A 76 -13.83 -4.54 -9.98
N THR A 77 -13.48 -5.14 -11.11
CA THR A 77 -13.84 -6.51 -11.42
C THR A 77 -12.97 -7.33 -10.50
N VAL A 78 -13.55 -7.85 -9.43
CA VAL A 78 -12.89 -8.84 -8.58
C VAL A 78 -12.61 -10.05 -9.48
N VAL A 79 -11.39 -10.15 -10.01
CA VAL A 79 -10.96 -11.25 -10.90
C VAL A 79 -10.91 -12.56 -10.11
N ASP A 80 -10.54 -12.49 -8.83
CA ASP A 80 -10.61 -13.62 -7.91
C ASP A 80 -10.84 -13.13 -6.47
N ARG A 81 -11.68 -13.83 -5.71
CA ARG A 81 -11.89 -13.52 -4.29
C ARG A 81 -10.69 -14.03 -3.50
N ALA A 82 -10.23 -13.26 -2.52
CA ALA A 82 -9.18 -13.69 -1.63
C ALA A 82 -9.57 -15.02 -0.94
N VAL A 83 -8.88 -16.11 -1.28
CA VAL A 83 -9.08 -17.43 -0.66
C VAL A 83 -8.22 -17.52 0.58
N ALA A 84 -8.84 -17.85 1.72
CA ALA A 84 -8.10 -18.11 2.95
C ALA A 84 -7.12 -19.30 2.75
N PRO A 85 -5.89 -19.24 3.29
CA PRO A 85 -4.90 -20.30 3.10
C PRO A 85 -5.46 -21.67 3.52
N ARG A 86 -5.51 -22.62 2.59
CA ARG A 86 -6.02 -23.99 2.83
C ARG A 86 -5.19 -24.75 3.86
N ARG A 87 -3.94 -24.35 4.07
CA ARG A 87 -3.05 -24.92 5.07
C ARG A 87 -2.52 -23.80 5.96
N ARG A 88 -2.49 -24.08 7.27
CA ARG A 88 -1.90 -23.21 8.27
C ARG A 88 -0.40 -23.12 8.00
N GLU A 89 0.07 -21.98 7.52
CA GLU A 89 1.50 -21.74 7.23
C GLU A 89 2.33 -21.68 8.52
N TRP A 90 1.73 -21.25 9.64
CA TRP A 90 2.42 -21.13 10.92
C TRP A 90 1.45 -21.30 12.12
N PRO A 91 1.79 -22.01 13.22
CA PRO A 91 2.96 -22.87 13.45
C PRO A 91 2.79 -24.33 12.97
N GLN A 92 3.87 -24.91 12.42
CA GLN A 92 3.95 -26.31 11.97
C GLN A 92 4.10 -27.27 13.17
N ARG A 93 2.99 -27.51 13.87
CA ARG A 93 2.94 -28.29 15.12
C ARG A 93 3.61 -29.66 15.01
N ALA A 94 3.47 -30.34 13.86
CA ALA A 94 4.04 -31.67 13.64
C ALA A 94 5.57 -31.69 13.72
N LEU A 95 6.24 -30.69 13.13
CA LEU A 95 7.70 -30.58 13.15
C LEU A 95 8.23 -30.27 14.55
N ILE A 96 7.56 -29.36 15.27
CA ILE A 96 7.93 -28.98 16.63
C ILE A 96 7.81 -30.18 17.58
N THR A 97 6.67 -30.88 17.54
CA THR A 97 6.45 -32.05 18.39
C THR A 97 7.42 -33.19 18.04
N GLY A 98 7.67 -33.42 16.75
CA GLY A 98 8.64 -34.43 16.30
C GLY A 98 10.06 -34.14 16.81
N ALA A 99 10.54 -32.89 16.66
CA ALA A 99 11.86 -32.50 17.15
C ALA A 99 11.98 -32.61 18.68
N ALA A 100 10.95 -32.18 19.42
CA ALA A 100 10.93 -32.28 20.88
C ALA A 100 10.94 -33.74 21.36
N ALA A 101 10.20 -34.63 20.69
CA ALA A 101 10.18 -36.05 21.02
C ALA A 101 11.55 -36.72 20.80
N VAL A 102 12.21 -36.40 19.68
CA VAL A 102 13.55 -36.92 19.37
C VAL A 102 14.57 -36.42 20.39
N LEU A 103 14.60 -35.11 20.66
CA LEU A 103 15.52 -34.53 21.64
C LEU A 103 15.30 -35.08 23.05
N GLY A 104 14.04 -35.18 23.48
CA GLY A 104 13.67 -35.75 24.77
C GLY A 104 14.06 -37.22 24.89
N GLY A 105 13.87 -38.01 23.83
CA GLY A 105 14.26 -39.41 23.77
C GLY A 105 15.78 -39.60 23.90
N VAL A 106 16.56 -38.82 23.14
CA VAL A 106 18.04 -38.88 23.20
C VAL A 106 18.54 -38.48 24.59
N LEU A 107 18.04 -37.38 25.14
CA LEU A 107 18.42 -36.95 26.49
C LEU A 107 18.01 -37.97 27.56
N GLY A 108 16.84 -38.57 27.44
CA GLY A 108 16.36 -39.61 28.35
C GLY A 108 17.26 -40.85 28.33
N LEU A 109 17.66 -41.31 27.14
CA LEU A 109 18.59 -42.44 26.98
C LEU A 109 19.97 -42.13 27.58
N LEU A 110 20.50 -40.94 27.34
CA LEU A 110 21.79 -40.52 27.90
C LEU A 110 21.73 -40.46 29.43
N CYS A 111 20.68 -39.88 30.00
CA CYS A 111 20.48 -39.83 31.45
C CYS A 111 20.33 -41.23 32.06
N ALA A 112 19.58 -42.12 31.41
CA ALA A 112 19.42 -43.51 31.88
C ALA A 112 20.76 -44.27 31.87
N ALA A 113 21.52 -44.15 30.78
CA ALA A 113 22.85 -44.75 30.68
C ALA A 113 23.81 -44.19 31.75
N ALA A 114 23.82 -42.88 31.95
CA ALA A 114 24.61 -42.24 32.99
C ALA A 114 24.21 -42.72 34.39
N ALA A 115 22.91 -42.84 34.68
CA ALA A 115 22.43 -43.33 35.96
C ALA A 115 22.86 -44.78 36.23
N VAL A 116 22.80 -45.65 35.22
CA VAL A 116 23.26 -47.05 35.33
C VAL A 116 24.77 -47.10 35.59
N LEU A 117 25.57 -46.33 34.86
CA LEU A 117 27.03 -46.27 35.04
C LEU A 117 27.40 -45.74 36.43
N VAL A 118 26.72 -44.71 36.92
CA VAL A 118 26.95 -44.17 38.26
C VAL A 118 26.56 -45.19 39.34
N ALA A 119 25.46 -45.92 39.15
CA ALA A 119 25.04 -46.96 40.09
C ALA A 119 26.04 -48.13 40.16
N ASP A 120 26.53 -48.61 39.01
CA ASP A 120 27.57 -49.65 38.94
C ASP A 120 28.89 -49.18 39.53
N TRP A 121 29.32 -47.94 39.24
CA TRP A 121 30.51 -47.34 39.84
C TRP A 121 30.40 -47.22 41.37
N ALA A 122 29.24 -46.80 41.88
CA ALA A 122 29.00 -46.60 43.30
C ALA A 122 29.07 -47.91 44.11
N GLN A 123 28.65 -49.03 43.52
CA GLN A 123 28.78 -50.35 44.15
C GLN A 123 30.24 -50.80 44.29
N ARG A 124 31.10 -50.42 43.32
CA ARG A 124 32.53 -50.79 43.34
C ARG A 124 33.36 -49.93 44.28
N ASN A 125 32.97 -48.66 44.50
CA ASN A 125 33.69 -47.69 45.32
C ASN A 125 32.80 -47.09 46.43
N PRO A 126 32.46 -47.86 47.48
CA PRO A 126 31.50 -47.41 48.50
C PRO A 126 32.00 -46.18 49.29
N ALA A 127 33.31 -46.07 49.54
CA ALA A 127 33.89 -44.95 50.29
C ALA A 127 33.82 -43.61 49.52
N GLU A 128 33.98 -43.65 48.19
CA GLU A 128 33.92 -42.45 47.34
C GLU A 128 32.48 -42.04 47.01
N ALA A 129 31.56 -43.03 46.90
CA ALA A 129 30.14 -42.79 46.71
C ALA A 129 29.53 -41.97 47.87
N GLU A 130 29.95 -42.26 49.11
CA GLU A 130 29.54 -41.47 50.28
C GLU A 130 30.08 -40.03 50.22
N ALA A 131 31.31 -39.82 49.77
CA ALA A 131 31.88 -38.48 49.62
C ALA A 131 31.17 -37.66 48.53
N LEU A 132 30.78 -38.31 47.42
CA LEU A 132 30.04 -37.69 46.32
C LEU A 132 28.64 -37.23 46.76
N SER A 133 27.90 -38.09 47.50
CA SER A 133 26.55 -37.76 47.98
C SER A 133 26.54 -36.58 48.98
N ARG A 134 27.56 -36.51 49.86
CA ARG A 134 27.75 -35.38 50.79
C ARG A 134 28.08 -34.08 50.06
N THR A 135 28.77 -34.16 48.92
CA THR A 135 29.12 -32.97 48.11
C THR A 135 27.93 -32.53 47.25
N ALA A 136 27.21 -33.48 46.65
CA ALA A 136 26.02 -33.21 45.84
C ALA A 136 24.90 -32.55 46.65
N THR A 137 24.68 -32.99 47.90
CA THR A 137 23.68 -32.39 48.79
C THR A 137 24.01 -30.94 49.15
N ARG A 138 25.29 -30.62 49.41
CA ARG A 138 25.74 -29.24 49.67
C ARG A 138 25.53 -28.33 48.46
N VAL A 139 25.96 -28.78 47.28
CA VAL A 139 25.79 -28.02 46.03
C VAL A 139 24.30 -27.83 45.70
N ALA A 140 23.47 -28.85 45.89
CA ALA A 140 22.02 -28.75 45.65
C ALA A 140 21.36 -27.72 46.59
N THR A 141 21.76 -27.66 47.86
CA THR A 141 21.23 -26.67 48.80
C THR A 141 21.68 -25.24 48.48
N GLU A 142 22.92 -25.05 48.04
CA GLU A 142 23.44 -23.74 47.64
C GLU A 142 22.78 -23.22 46.35
N LEU A 143 22.64 -24.08 45.34
CA LEU A 143 21.96 -23.73 44.09
C LEU A 143 20.47 -23.42 44.33
N ARG A 144 19.79 -24.17 45.19
CA ARG A 144 18.39 -23.92 45.56
C ARG A 144 18.23 -22.58 46.29
N GLY A 145 19.20 -22.20 47.13
CA GLY A 145 19.27 -20.88 47.76
C GLY A 145 19.50 -19.74 46.77
N ALA A 146 20.41 -19.93 45.81
CA ALA A 146 20.73 -18.95 44.77
C ALA A 146 19.55 -18.71 43.80
N LEU A 147 18.85 -19.78 43.39
CA LEU A 147 17.66 -19.70 42.54
C LEU A 147 16.48 -19.01 43.25
N ARG A 148 16.29 -19.21 44.56
CA ARG A 148 15.27 -18.50 45.35
C ARG A 148 15.52 -17.00 45.49
N ARG A 149 16.79 -16.54 45.45
CA ARG A 149 17.11 -15.10 45.50
C ARG A 149 16.83 -14.38 44.18
N ARG A 150 16.89 -15.08 43.04
CA ARG A 150 16.68 -14.48 41.72
C ARG A 150 15.20 -14.24 41.38
N SER A 151 14.26 -14.87 42.08
CA SER A 151 12.82 -14.71 41.84
C SER A 151 12.15 -13.56 42.63
N ARG A 152 12.92 -12.69 43.30
CA ARG A 152 12.39 -11.52 44.04
C ARG A 152 12.71 -10.16 43.38
N LEU A 153 13.20 -10.15 42.14
CA LEU A 153 13.59 -8.93 41.40
C LEU A 153 12.92 -8.81 40.02
N ARG A 154 11.73 -9.36 39.83
CA ARG A 154 10.83 -9.03 38.72
C ARG A 154 9.41 -8.93 39.20
#